data_AF-A0A2N5AD54-F1
#
_entry.id   AF-A0A2N5AD54-F1
#
_cell.length_a   1.000
_cell.length_b   1.000
_cell.length_c   1.000
_cell.angle_alpha   90.00
_cell.angle_beta   90.00
_cell.angle_gamma   90.00
#
_symmetry.space_group_name_H-M   'P 1'
#
loop_
_entity.id
_entity.type
_entity.pdbx_description
1 polymer ?
#
loop_
_entity_poly.entity_id
_entity_poly.type
_entity_poly.pdbx_seq_one_letter_code
_entity_poly.pdbx_strand_id
1 'polypeptide(L)'
;LFSWQNGMQGLLNTTLFSNTPGGAVVAGRQATLTIDGQFYAPGGFTLAASQGGQALRWEEPRNRYDQLFWQAEHFAWCIGQGLQDSPLRPLSRVLQNLQVMDEVRRQVGAVFNEER
;
A
#
# COMPACT_ATOMS: atom_id res chain seq x y z
N LEU A 1 -13.20 8.29 -1.56
CA LEU A 1 -13.31 7.64 -0.24
C LEU A 1 -13.64 6.17 -0.47
N PHE A 2 -12.88 5.26 0.15
CA PHE A 2 -13.13 3.82 0.11
C PHE A 2 -13.89 3.40 1.36
N SER A 3 -14.87 2.51 1.22
CA SER A 3 -15.69 2.02 2.33
C SER A 3 -15.82 0.51 2.27
N TRP A 4 -15.81 -0.14 3.44
CA TRP A 4 -16.04 -1.57 3.60
C TRP A 4 -17.34 -1.83 4.35
N GLN A 5 -17.95 -3.00 4.14
CA GLN A 5 -19.25 -3.38 4.73
C GLN A 5 -19.27 -3.33 6.27
N ASN A 6 -18.11 -3.55 6.90
CA ASN A 6 -17.96 -3.49 8.35
C ASN A 6 -17.78 -2.06 8.90
N GLY A 7 -18.01 -1.03 8.08
CA GLY A 7 -17.92 0.38 8.47
C GLY A 7 -16.52 0.97 8.43
N MET A 8 -15.48 0.21 8.08
CA MET A 8 -14.14 0.76 7.90
C MET A 8 -14.10 1.68 6.68
N GLN A 9 -13.23 2.69 6.73
CA GLN A 9 -13.04 3.64 5.66
C GLN A 9 -11.55 3.83 5.36
N GLY A 10 -11.27 4.23 4.12
CA GLY A 10 -9.93 4.51 3.63
C GLY A 10 -9.92 5.73 2.74
N LEU A 11 -8.88 6.54 2.86
CA LEU A 11 -8.65 7.70 2.02
C LEU A 11 -7.24 7.61 1.43
N LEU A 12 -7.15 7.91 0.13
CA LEU A 12 -5.88 8.05 -0.56
C LEU A 12 -5.93 9.35 -1.35
N ASN A 13 -4.83 10.10 -1.31
CA ASN A 13 -4.61 11.25 -2.17
C ASN A 13 -3.27 11.08 -2.90
N THR A 14 -3.20 11.65 -4.10
CA THR A 14 -1.98 11.69 -4.90
C THR A 14 -1.95 12.99 -5.70
N THR A 15 -0.76 13.47 -6.03
CA THR A 15 -0.57 14.67 -6.84
C THR A 15 0.78 14.59 -7.56
N LEU A 16 0.83 15.12 -8.78
CA LEU A 16 2.06 15.32 -9.54
C LEU A 16 2.64 16.73 -9.34
N PHE A 17 1.92 17.62 -8.65
CA PHE A 17 2.21 19.06 -8.60
C PHE A 17 2.83 19.51 -7.27
N SER A 18 2.91 18.65 -6.26
CA SER A 18 3.40 19.03 -4.94
C SER A 18 4.06 17.85 -4.25
N ASN A 19 5.09 18.14 -3.45
CA ASN A 19 5.67 17.14 -2.57
C ASN A 19 4.78 16.97 -1.35
N THR A 20 4.22 15.78 -1.16
CA THR A 20 3.41 15.42 0.02
C THR A 20 4.25 14.56 0.97
N PRO A 21 3.87 14.46 2.26
CA PRO A 21 4.59 13.62 3.21
C PRO A 21 4.72 12.15 2.76
N GLY A 22 3.83 11.67 1.89
CA GLY A 22 3.89 10.32 1.32
C GLY A 22 3.67 9.18 2.32
N GLY A 23 3.27 9.50 3.56
CA GLY A 23 3.06 8.58 4.67
C GLY A 23 1.74 7.81 4.61
N ALA A 24 1.63 6.82 5.50
CA ALA A 24 0.42 6.03 5.66
C ALA A 24 0.07 5.86 7.14
N VAL A 25 -1.23 5.81 7.42
CA VAL A 25 -1.76 5.59 8.77
C VAL A 25 -2.82 4.49 8.72
N VAL A 26 -2.71 3.53 9.63
CA VAL A 26 -3.75 2.54 9.91
C VAL A 26 -4.20 2.74 11.36
N ALA A 27 -5.38 3.33 11.52
CA ALA A 27 -5.95 3.61 12.83
C ALA A 27 -6.90 2.49 13.26
N GLY A 28 -6.61 1.86 14.39
CA GLY A 28 -7.43 0.84 15.02
C GLY A 28 -7.92 1.27 16.40
N ARG A 29 -8.79 0.45 16.98
CA ARG A 29 -9.33 0.69 18.33
C ARG A 29 -8.26 0.71 19.42
N GLN A 30 -7.26 -0.16 19.32
CA GLN A 30 -6.25 -0.37 20.36
C GLN A 30 -4.97 0.42 20.11
N ALA A 31 -4.63 0.65 18.85
CA ALA A 31 -3.41 1.33 18.45
C ALA A 31 -3.56 1.96 17.07
N THR A 32 -2.66 2.90 16.78
CA THR A 32 -2.45 3.51 15.46
C THR A 32 -1.06 3.14 14.96
N LEU A 33 -0.99 2.60 13.75
CA LEU A 33 0.25 2.37 13.02
C LEU A 33 0.50 3.55 12.08
N THR A 34 1.65 4.19 12.21
CA THR A 34 2.09 5.30 11.34
C THR A 34 3.37 4.92 10.62
N ILE A 35 3.36 5.01 9.29
CA ILE A 35 4.53 4.84 8.43
C ILE A 35 4.93 6.25 7.96
N ASP A 36 6.14 6.67 8.33
CA ASP A 36 6.62 8.02 8.06
C ASP A 36 7.28 8.10 6.67
N GLY A 37 6.91 9.10 5.86
CA GLY A 37 7.52 9.26 4.54
C GLY A 37 6.97 8.28 3.52
N GLN A 38 7.73 7.99 2.46
CA GLN A 38 7.32 7.14 1.32
C GLN A 38 6.87 5.73 1.74
N PHE A 39 5.59 5.55 2.09
CA PHE A 39 5.06 4.28 2.62
C PHE A 39 5.22 3.09 1.67
N TYR A 40 5.44 3.35 0.38
CA TYR A 40 5.63 2.36 -0.67
C TYR A 40 7.08 1.84 -0.77
N ALA A 41 7.98 2.33 0.07
CA ALA A 41 9.32 1.79 0.25
C ALA A 41 9.48 1.28 1.71
N PRO A 42 10.39 0.33 1.99
CA PRO A 42 10.79 -0.05 3.33
C PRO A 42 11.25 1.16 4.13
N GLY A 43 11.04 1.02 5.43
CA GLY A 43 11.28 2.07 6.38
C GLY A 43 10.61 1.75 7.69
N GLY A 44 11.07 2.47 8.72
CA GLY A 44 10.50 2.36 10.05
C GLY A 44 9.03 2.76 10.11
N PHE A 45 8.36 2.25 11.13
CA PHE A 45 6.99 2.60 11.48
C PHE A 45 6.86 2.73 13.00
N THR A 46 5.86 3.47 13.44
CA THR A 46 5.51 3.62 14.86
C THR A 46 4.16 2.99 15.11
N LEU A 47 4.05 2.16 16.14
CA LEU A 47 2.79 1.64 16.66
C LEU A 47 2.52 2.29 18.03
N ALA A 48 1.52 3.16 18.10
CA ALA A 48 1.17 3.89 19.33
C ALA A 48 -0.18 3.40 19.88
N ALA A 49 -0.24 3.10 21.17
CA ALA A 49 -1.49 2.72 21.84
C ALA A 49 -2.49 3.88 21.82
N SER A 50 -3.76 3.61 21.49
CA SER A 50 -4.79 4.66 21.33
C SER A 50 -5.10 5.40 22.63
N GLN A 51 -4.89 4.76 23.78
CA GLN A 51 -5.07 5.37 25.11
C GLN A 51 -3.84 6.15 25.58
N GLY A 52 -2.81 6.29 24.72
CA GLY A 52 -1.54 6.92 25.07
C GLY A 52 -0.65 6.05 25.95
N GLY A 53 0.51 6.60 26.32
CA GLY A 53 1.44 6.00 27.30
C GLY A 53 2.39 4.91 26.78
N GLN A 54 2.10 4.28 25.63
CA GLN A 54 2.98 3.27 25.04
C GLN A 54 3.12 3.47 23.53
N ALA A 55 4.36 3.45 23.05
CA ALA A 55 4.68 3.42 21.63
C ALA A 55 5.85 2.46 21.37
N LEU A 56 5.75 1.71 20.28
CA LEU A 56 6.83 0.89 19.75
C LEU A 56 7.32 1.51 18.44
N ARG A 57 8.64 1.64 18.31
CA ARG A 57 9.28 2.09 17.08
C ARG A 57 10.02 0.94 16.45
N TRP A 58 9.69 0.63 15.20
CA TRP A 58 10.54 -0.18 14.34
C TRP A 58 11.42 0.75 13.51
N GLU A 59 12.71 0.47 13.47
CA GLU A 59 13.65 1.15 12.59
C GLU A 59 14.23 0.16 11.60
N GLU A 60 14.22 0.54 10.34
CA GLU A 60 14.85 -0.19 9.26
C GLU A 60 15.66 0.82 8.43
N PRO A 61 16.90 0.49 8.04
CA PRO A 61 17.65 1.34 7.13
C PRO A 61 16.83 1.60 5.87
N ARG A 62 16.71 2.88 5.50
CA ARG A 62 16.04 3.25 4.24
C ARG A 62 16.90 2.78 3.09
N ASN A 63 16.52 1.65 2.51
CA ASN A 63 16.87 1.25 1.17
C ASN A 63 15.66 1.57 0.28
N ARG A 64 15.86 2.18 -0.90
CA ARG A 64 14.73 2.54 -1.79
C ARG A 64 14.60 1.63 -2.99
N TYR A 65 15.71 1.21 -3.57
CA TYR A 65 15.70 0.36 -4.75
C TYR A 65 16.41 -0.97 -4.52
N ASP A 66 17.29 -1.07 -3.52
CA ASP A 66 18.00 -2.31 -3.23
C ASP A 66 16.99 -3.41 -2.90
N GLN A 67 15.95 -3.13 -2.10
CA GLN A 67 14.93 -4.11 -1.71
C GLN A 67 14.05 -4.65 -2.85
N LEU A 68 14.20 -4.15 -4.09
CA LEU A 68 13.54 -4.76 -5.24
C LEU A 68 13.97 -6.23 -5.42
N PHE A 69 15.07 -6.66 -4.78
CA PHE A 69 15.42 -8.07 -4.72
C PHE A 69 14.33 -8.92 -4.04
N TRP A 70 13.56 -8.41 -3.06
CA TRP A 70 12.55 -9.22 -2.35
C TRP A 70 11.46 -9.74 -3.29
N GLN A 71 11.00 -8.91 -4.22
CA GLN A 71 10.01 -9.35 -5.22
C GLN A 71 10.62 -10.34 -6.23
N ALA A 72 11.90 -10.18 -6.57
CA ALA A 72 12.61 -11.12 -7.44
C ALA A 72 12.83 -12.48 -6.76
N GLU A 73 13.25 -12.49 -5.50
CA GLU A 73 13.39 -13.69 -4.68
C GLU A 73 12.05 -14.41 -4.49
N HIS A 74 10.98 -13.68 -4.16
CA HIS A 74 9.65 -14.27 -4.01
C HIS A 74 9.15 -14.88 -5.33
N PHE A 75 9.43 -14.22 -6.46
CA PHE A 75 9.09 -14.74 -7.78
C PHE A 75 9.87 -16.03 -8.09
N ALA A 76 11.19 -16.04 -7.86
CA ALA A 76 12.03 -17.22 -8.03
C ALA A 76 11.57 -18.38 -7.12
N TRP A 77 11.20 -18.08 -5.88
CA TRP A 77 10.64 -19.05 -4.95
C TRP A 77 9.33 -19.64 -5.49
N CYS A 78 8.39 -18.82 -5.98
CA CYS A 78 7.13 -19.30 -6.57
C CYS A 78 7.38 -20.27 -7.73
N ILE A 79 8.32 -19.93 -8.63
CA ILE A 79 8.74 -20.80 -9.73
C ILE A 79 9.32 -22.12 -9.19
N GLY A 80 10.21 -22.05 -8.21
CA GLY A 80 10.81 -23.23 -7.59
C GLY A 80 9.79 -24.14 -6.89
N GLN A 81 8.67 -23.58 -6.44
CA GLN A 81 7.54 -24.33 -5.88
C GLN A 81 6.52 -24.81 -6.94
N GLY A 82 6.74 -24.51 -8.22
CA GLY A 82 5.81 -24.86 -9.31
C GLY A 82 4.48 -24.09 -9.26
N LEU A 83 4.44 -22.94 -8.57
CA LEU A 83 3.24 -22.12 -8.46
C LEU A 83 3.04 -21.31 -9.75
N GLN A 84 1.78 -21.19 -10.18
CA GLN A 84 1.39 -20.35 -11.32
C GLN A 84 0.95 -18.95 -10.90
N ASP A 85 0.77 -18.71 -9.60
CA ASP A 85 0.37 -17.42 -9.05
C ASP A 85 1.05 -17.19 -7.69
N SER A 86 1.25 -15.93 -7.33
CA SER A 86 1.87 -15.56 -6.06
C SER A 86 0.85 -15.65 -4.93
N PRO A 87 1.13 -16.40 -3.84
CA PRO A 87 0.22 -16.44 -2.69
C PRO A 87 0.15 -15.09 -1.95
N LEU A 88 1.20 -14.25 -2.04
CA LEU A 88 1.25 -12.92 -1.42
C LEU A 88 0.61 -11.85 -2.30
N ARG A 89 0.69 -12.00 -3.63
CA ARG A 89 0.12 -11.07 -4.60
C ARG A 89 -0.59 -11.82 -5.74
N PRO A 90 -1.74 -12.46 -5.47
CA PRO A 90 -2.47 -13.20 -6.49
C PRO A 90 -2.93 -12.28 -7.63
N LEU A 91 -3.01 -12.81 -8.85
CA LEU A 91 -3.51 -12.09 -10.03
C LEU A 91 -4.92 -11.52 -9.77
N SER A 92 -5.77 -12.27 -9.07
CA SER A 92 -7.12 -11.81 -8.70
C SER A 92 -7.10 -10.51 -7.88
N ARG A 93 -6.12 -10.34 -6.99
CA ARG A 93 -5.93 -9.10 -6.22
C ARG A 93 -5.37 -7.96 -7.06
N VAL A 94 -4.52 -8.27 -8.05
CA VAL A 94 -4.04 -7.27 -9.01
C VAL A 94 -5.21 -6.73 -9.84
N LEU A 95 -6.06 -7.61 -10.37
CA LEU A 95 -7.24 -7.22 -11.14
C LEU A 95 -8.22 -6.36 -10.31
N GLN A 96 -8.47 -6.72 -9.05
CA GLN A 96 -9.29 -5.90 -8.14
C GLN A 96 -8.74 -4.48 -7.98
N ASN A 97 -7.41 -4.34 -7.82
CA ASN A 97 -6.79 -3.03 -7.69
C ASN A 97 -6.92 -2.20 -8.98
N LEU A 98 -6.75 -2.82 -10.15
CA LEU A 98 -6.90 -2.14 -11.44
C LEU A 98 -8.36 -1.68 -11.65
N GLN A 99 -9.34 -2.51 -11.33
CA GLN A 99 -10.76 -2.12 -11.37
C GLN A 99 -11.05 -0.91 -10.47
N VAL A 100 -10.43 -0.83 -9.29
CA VAL A 100 -10.55 0.35 -8.42
C VAL A 100 -9.92 1.58 -9.07
N MET A 101 -8.76 1.45 -9.73
CA MET A 101 -8.13 2.55 -10.46
C MET A 101 -8.98 3.04 -11.62
N ASP A 102 -9.61 2.12 -12.35
CA ASP A 102 -10.54 2.44 -13.45
C ASP A 102 -11.75 3.22 -12.92
N GLU A 103 -12.33 2.79 -11.79
CA GLU A 103 -13.43 3.51 -11.16
C GLU A 103 -13.02 4.92 -10.70
N VAL A 104 -11.83 5.09 -10.12
CA VAL A 104 -11.29 6.41 -9.76
C VAL A 104 -11.15 7.29 -11.00
N ARG A 105 -10.58 6.77 -12.09
CA ARG A 105 -10.45 7.48 -13.38
C ARG A 105 -11.81 7.90 -13.94
N ARG A 106 -12.79 6.99 -13.92
CA ARG A 106 -14.17 7.24 -14.36
C ARG A 106 -14.80 8.40 -13.59
N GLN A 107 -14.63 8.45 -12.26
CA GLN A 107 -15.19 9.52 -11.41
C GLN A 107 -14.59 10.89 -11.70
N VAL A 108 -13.33 10.96 -12.14
CA VAL A 108 -12.65 12.24 -12.46
C VAL A 108 -12.64 12.56 -13.96
N GLY A 109 -13.30 11.75 -14.79
CA GLY A 109 -13.38 11.94 -16.24
C GLY A 109 -12.04 11.76 -16.97
N ALA A 110 -11.10 11.02 -16.39
CA ALA A 110 -9.82 10.72 -17.02
C ALA A 110 -9.98 9.51 -17.96
N VAL A 111 -9.85 9.74 -19.26
CA VAL A 111 -9.97 8.71 -20.32
C VAL A 111 -8.66 8.68 -21.12
N PHE A 112 -8.12 7.48 -21.36
CA PHE A 112 -6.93 7.32 -22.19
C PHE A 112 -7.28 7.46 -23.67
N ASN A 113 -6.29 7.70 -24.52
CA ASN A 113 -6.53 7.94 -25.95
C ASN A 113 -7.06 6.69 -26.66
N GLU A 114 -6.66 5.52 -26.18
CA GLU A 114 -7.01 4.20 -26.72
C GLU A 114 -8.45 3.78 -26.40
N GLU A 115 -9.09 4.45 -25.44
CA GLU A 115 -10.48 4.20 -25.02
C GLU A 115 -11.46 5.21 -25.63
N ARG A 116 -10.97 6.09 -26.50
CA ARG A 116 -11.77 7.10 -27.20
C ARG A 116 -12.26 6.61 -28.56
#